data_AF-A0A073K4D3-F1
#
_entry.id   AF-A0A073K4D3-F1
#
_cell.length_a   1.000
_cell.length_b   1.000
_cell.length_c   1.000
_cell.angle_alpha   90.00
_cell.angle_beta   90.00
_cell.angle_gamma   90.00
#
_symmetry.space_group_name_H-M   'P 1'
#
loop_
_entity.id
_entity.type
_entity.pdbx_description
1 polymer ?
#
loop_
_entity_poly.entity_id
_entity_poly.type
_entity_poly.pdbx_seq_one_letter_code
_entity_poly.pdbx_strand_id
1 'polypeptide(L)'
;MVEEDITSELAQEDSFYTEGAATVYYGTRYERDVRNRSMAIEIHGCSCVVCGFDFEKVYGERGKGFIEVHHVKPLSMLESVVEINPKEDLVPVCSNCHRMIHRKKDEILTVEELRAIIQS
;
A
#
# COMPACT_ATOMS: atom_id res chain seq x y z
N MET A 1 7.25 -1.36 -26.34
CA MET A 1 6.70 -1.27 -24.96
C MET A 1 7.40 -2.17 -23.93
N VAL A 2 8.18 -3.18 -24.35
CA VAL A 2 9.41 -3.62 -23.64
C VAL A 2 10.66 -3.01 -24.32
N GLU A 3 10.52 -2.57 -25.57
CA GLU A 3 11.59 -1.92 -26.35
C GLU A 3 11.96 -0.49 -25.89
N GLU A 4 11.10 0.20 -25.14
CA GLU A 4 11.47 1.49 -24.52
C GLU A 4 12.36 1.30 -23.28
N ASP A 5 12.25 0.15 -22.60
CA ASP A 5 13.12 -0.18 -21.46
C ASP A 5 14.51 -0.66 -21.91
N ILE A 6 14.63 -1.31 -23.07
CA ILE A 6 15.91 -1.82 -23.58
C ILE A 6 16.72 -0.74 -24.32
N THR A 7 16.05 0.22 -24.98
CA THR A 7 16.75 1.32 -25.69
C THR A 7 17.46 2.29 -24.75
N SER A 8 17.04 2.37 -23.49
CA SER A 8 17.74 3.10 -22.43
C SER A 8 19.04 2.42 -21.97
N GLU A 9 19.26 1.13 -22.24
CA GLU A 9 20.46 0.41 -21.78
C GLU A 9 21.70 0.68 -22.65
N LEU A 10 21.54 1.27 -23.84
CA LEU A 10 22.63 1.48 -24.82
C LEU A 10 23.25 2.89 -24.81
N ALA A 11 22.74 3.81 -24.00
CA ALA A 11 23.34 5.14 -23.81
C ALA A 11 24.10 5.23 -22.48
N GLN A 12 25.02 4.28 -22.25
CA GLN A 12 26.04 4.38 -21.21
C GLN A 12 27.10 5.39 -21.66
N GLU A 13 26.85 6.68 -21.44
CA GLU A 13 27.93 7.64 -21.15
C GLU A 13 27.89 7.96 -19.66
N ASP A 14 28.93 7.48 -18.98
CA ASP A 14 29.43 7.80 -17.64
C ASP A 14 28.59 8.76 -16.78
N SER A 15 27.53 8.25 -16.18
CA SER A 15 27.08 8.77 -14.90
C SER A 15 26.77 7.62 -13.96
N PHE A 16 27.76 7.27 -13.15
CA PHE A 16 27.50 6.58 -11.89
C PHE A 16 26.60 7.50 -11.06
N TYR A 17 25.29 7.28 -11.10
CA TYR A 17 24.37 7.90 -10.16
C TYR A 17 24.73 7.39 -8.76
N THR A 18 24.99 8.29 -7.82
CA THR A 18 25.22 7.93 -6.42
C THR A 18 23.89 7.45 -5.82
N GLU A 19 23.74 6.13 -5.74
CA GLU A 19 22.64 5.49 -5.02
C GLU A 19 22.91 5.59 -3.50
N GLY A 20 21.87 5.89 -2.69
CA GLY A 20 21.98 5.92 -1.22
C GLY A 20 22.17 7.30 -0.58
N ALA A 21 22.05 8.40 -1.32
CA ALA A 21 22.02 9.73 -0.74
C ALA A 21 20.78 9.90 0.18
N ALA A 22 21.02 10.10 1.47
CA ALA A 22 19.96 10.32 2.46
C ALA A 22 19.28 11.68 2.23
N THR A 23 18.13 11.66 1.57
CA THR A 23 17.27 12.85 1.43
C THR A 23 16.35 12.93 2.63
N VAL A 24 16.44 14.02 3.40
CA VAL A 24 15.56 14.26 4.55
C VAL A 24 14.26 14.87 4.05
N TYR A 25 13.16 14.13 4.21
CA TYR A 25 11.82 14.58 3.84
C TYR A 25 11.03 14.99 5.08
N TYR A 26 10.54 16.24 5.13
CA TYR A 26 9.60 16.71 6.15
C TYR A 26 8.17 16.39 5.68
N GLY A 27 7.68 15.20 6.04
CA GLY A 27 6.30 14.81 5.75
C GLY A 27 5.39 15.09 6.94
N THR A 28 4.21 15.68 6.70
CA THR A 28 3.12 15.70 7.69
C THR A 28 2.67 14.26 7.94
N ARG A 29 2.98 13.73 9.12
CA ARG A 29 2.55 12.39 9.53
C ARG A 29 1.26 12.53 10.34
N TYR A 30 0.13 12.17 9.73
CA TYR A 30 -1.11 11.99 10.46
C TYR A 30 -0.94 10.87 11.50
N GLU A 31 -1.36 11.12 12.73
CA GLU A 31 -1.29 10.15 13.81
C GLU A 31 -2.12 8.92 13.45
N ARG A 32 -1.48 7.75 13.36
CA ARG A 32 -2.15 6.47 13.14
C ARG A 32 -2.21 5.77 14.47
N ASP A 33 -3.40 5.67 15.05
CA ASP A 33 -3.59 4.94 16.29
C ASP A 33 -3.34 3.44 16.07
N VAL A 34 -2.37 2.88 16.79
CA VAL A 34 -2.01 1.46 16.74
C VAL A 34 -3.20 0.56 17.11
N ARG A 35 -4.13 1.07 17.93
CA ARG A 35 -5.35 0.38 18.33
C ARG A 35 -6.27 0.16 17.13
N ASN A 36 -6.42 1.14 16.25
CA ASN A 36 -7.28 1.02 15.06
C ASN A 36 -6.77 -0.06 14.10
N ARG A 37 -5.45 -0.16 13.92
CA ARG A 37 -4.85 -1.26 13.14
C ARG A 37 -5.16 -2.62 13.77
N SER A 38 -4.95 -2.75 15.08
CA SER A 38 -5.13 -4.01 15.80
C SER A 38 -6.60 -4.45 15.75
N MET A 39 -7.53 -3.52 16.00
CA MET A 39 -8.98 -3.78 15.89
C MET A 39 -9.39 -4.15 14.47
N ALA A 40 -8.88 -3.46 13.44
CA ALA A 40 -9.19 -3.82 12.05
C ALA A 40 -8.73 -5.24 11.70
N ILE A 41 -7.57 -5.67 12.21
CA ILE A 41 -7.08 -7.05 12.02
C ILE A 41 -7.92 -8.05 12.81
N GLU A 42 -8.33 -7.73 14.04
CA GLU A 42 -9.23 -8.59 14.83
C GLU A 42 -10.61 -8.77 14.16
N ILE A 43 -11.13 -7.71 13.56
CA ILE A 43 -12.45 -7.70 12.90
C ILE A 43 -12.40 -8.41 11.55
N HIS A 44 -11.41 -8.08 10.71
CA HIS A 44 -11.37 -8.47 9.30
C HIS A 44 -10.40 -9.61 8.98
N GLY A 45 -9.49 -9.92 9.90
CA GLY A 45 -8.40 -10.88 9.70
C GLY A 45 -7.20 -10.33 8.94
N CYS A 46 -6.30 -11.23 8.53
CA CYS A 46 -5.03 -10.92 7.87
C CYS A 46 -4.97 -11.26 6.37
N SER A 47 -6.08 -11.66 5.77
CA SER A 47 -6.14 -11.94 4.33
C SER A 47 -6.47 -10.66 3.56
N CYS A 48 -5.73 -10.39 2.49
CA CYS A 48 -5.93 -9.23 1.63
C CYS A 48 -7.34 -9.23 1.02
N VAL A 49 -8.12 -8.17 1.23
CA VAL A 49 -9.47 -8.08 0.64
C VAL A 49 -9.43 -8.01 -0.89
N VAL A 50 -8.34 -7.51 -1.48
CA VAL A 50 -8.25 -7.37 -2.94
C VAL A 50 -7.99 -8.72 -3.61
N CYS A 51 -6.92 -9.42 -3.22
CA CYS A 51 -6.41 -10.61 -3.92
C CYS A 51 -6.38 -11.89 -3.08
N GLY A 52 -6.83 -11.86 -1.82
CA GLY A 52 -6.84 -13.02 -0.93
C GLY A 52 -5.48 -13.43 -0.37
N PHE A 53 -4.40 -12.74 -0.72
CA PHE A 53 -3.06 -13.05 -0.22
C PHE A 53 -2.98 -12.96 1.31
N ASP A 54 -2.33 -13.93 1.93
CA ASP A 54 -2.15 -14.03 3.36
C ASP A 54 -0.69 -14.37 3.66
N PHE A 55 -0.02 -13.51 4.41
CA PHE A 55 1.42 -13.66 4.68
C PHE A 55 1.72 -14.87 5.54
N GLU A 56 0.85 -15.24 6.48
CA GLU A 56 1.06 -16.42 7.32
C GLU A 56 0.91 -17.70 6.51
N LYS A 57 -0.08 -17.76 5.60
CA LYS A 57 -0.24 -18.92 4.70
C LYS A 57 0.95 -19.13 3.78
N VAL A 58 1.61 -18.06 3.34
CA VAL A 58 2.73 -18.14 2.37
C VAL A 58 4.10 -18.22 3.05
N TYR A 59 4.31 -17.47 4.14
CA TYR A 59 5.61 -17.34 4.81
C TYR A 59 5.67 -18.01 6.19
N GLY A 60 4.59 -18.67 6.64
CA GLY A 60 4.49 -19.30 7.95
C GLY A 60 4.57 -18.28 9.09
N GLU A 61 5.20 -18.68 10.20
CA GLU A 61 5.32 -17.84 11.40
C GLU A 61 5.93 -16.45 11.11
N ARG A 62 6.78 -16.34 10.08
CA ARG A 62 7.37 -15.05 9.68
C ARG A 62 6.34 -14.02 9.22
N GLY A 63 5.22 -14.47 8.67
CA GLY A 63 4.12 -13.65 8.18
C GLY A 63 2.94 -13.50 9.14
N LYS A 64 3.01 -14.11 10.33
CA LYS A 64 1.91 -14.12 11.30
C LYS A 64 1.52 -12.71 11.73
N GLY A 65 0.22 -12.40 11.61
CA GLY A 65 -0.33 -11.08 11.93
C GLY A 65 0.17 -9.94 11.02
N PHE A 66 0.92 -10.26 9.96
CA PHE A 66 1.45 -9.26 9.05
C PHE A 66 0.46 -8.99 7.91
N ILE A 67 -0.08 -7.79 7.92
CA ILE A 67 -0.89 -7.23 6.84
C ILE A 67 -0.88 -5.70 6.96
N GLU A 68 -1.07 -5.01 5.84
CA GLU A 68 -1.23 -3.55 5.83
C GLU A 68 -2.70 -3.19 5.97
N VAL A 69 -3.02 -2.09 6.65
CA VAL A 69 -4.40 -1.61 6.82
C VAL A 69 -4.56 -0.34 6.01
N HIS A 70 -5.53 -0.36 5.09
CA HIS A 70 -5.84 0.72 4.16
C HIS A 70 -7.14 1.41 4.55
N HIS A 71 -7.19 2.74 4.39
CA HIS A 71 -8.42 3.49 4.60
C HIS A 71 -9.26 3.43 3.33
N VAL A 72 -10.51 2.98 3.43
CA VAL A 72 -11.44 2.91 2.29
C VAL A 72 -11.66 4.29 1.68
N LYS A 73 -11.69 5.34 2.53
CA LYS A 73 -11.74 6.74 2.11
C LYS A 73 -10.39 7.42 2.37
N PRO A 74 -9.75 8.06 1.37
CA PRO A 74 -8.49 8.76 1.56
C PRO A 74 -8.59 9.86 2.62
N LEU A 75 -7.75 9.81 3.65
CA LEU A 75 -7.67 10.84 4.69
C LEU A 75 -7.31 12.23 4.14
N SER A 76 -6.66 12.30 2.97
CA SER A 76 -6.30 13.57 2.32
C SER A 76 -7.50 14.40 1.85
N MET A 77 -8.70 13.81 1.81
CA MET A 77 -9.95 14.52 1.54
C MET A 77 -10.67 15.00 2.82
N LEU A 78 -10.14 14.67 3.99
CA LEU A 78 -10.75 15.04 5.27
C LEU A 78 -10.10 16.32 5.78
N GLU A 79 -10.80 17.45 5.63
CA GLU A 79 -10.36 18.77 6.11
C GLU A 79 -10.34 18.89 7.66
N SER A 80 -10.73 17.84 8.39
CA SER A 80 -10.85 17.83 9.85
C SER A 80 -10.47 16.48 10.46
N VAL A 81 -10.25 16.47 11.79
CA VAL A 81 -10.05 15.23 12.57
C VAL A 81 -11.33 14.41 12.49
N VAL A 82 -11.27 13.21 11.92
CA VAL A 82 -12.42 12.31 11.79
C VAL A 82 -12.22 11.09 12.66
N GLU A 83 -13.27 10.70 13.38
CA GLU A 83 -13.32 9.41 14.06
C GLU A 83 -13.30 8.29 13.03
N ILE A 84 -12.29 7.43 13.11
CA ILE A 84 -12.16 6.25 12.25
C ILE A 84 -12.92 5.10 12.89
N ASN A 85 -13.84 4.49 12.16
CA ASN A 85 -14.44 3.22 12.53
C ASN A 85 -13.62 2.07 11.92
N PRO A 86 -12.88 1.28 12.72
CA PRO A 86 -12.04 0.21 12.18
C PRO A 86 -12.79 -0.87 11.38
N LYS A 87 -14.10 -1.00 11.59
CA LYS A 87 -14.94 -1.94 10.85
C LYS A 87 -15.28 -1.44 9.45
N GLU A 88 -15.64 -0.17 9.31
CA GLU A 88 -16.21 0.37 8.08
C GLU A 88 -15.18 1.14 7.24
N ASP A 89 -14.22 1.79 7.90
CA ASP A 89 -13.27 2.69 7.24
C ASP A 89 -11.92 2.04 6.94
N LEU A 90 -11.64 0.89 7.54
CA LEU A 90 -10.35 0.20 7.45
C LEU A 90 -10.50 -1.20 6.88
N VAL A 91 -9.61 -1.57 5.96
CA VAL A 91 -9.59 -2.90 5.34
C VAL A 91 -8.16 -3.45 5.22
N PRO A 92 -7.96 -4.77 5.40
CA PRO A 92 -6.65 -5.40 5.26
C PRO A 92 -6.27 -5.57 3.78
N VAL A 93 -5.08 -5.11 3.39
CA VAL A 93 -4.50 -5.27 2.05
C VAL A 93 -3.05 -5.73 2.14
N CYS A 94 -2.59 -6.55 1.18
CA CYS A 94 -1.17 -6.94 1.13
C CYS A 94 -0.30 -5.78 0.62
N SER A 95 1.00 -5.84 0.89
CA SER A 95 1.96 -4.80 0.49
C SER A 95 1.92 -4.48 -1.01
N ASN A 96 1.75 -5.50 -1.86
CA ASN A 96 1.67 -5.30 -3.32
C ASN A 96 0.39 -4.54 -3.71
N CYS A 97 -0.78 -4.97 -3.20
CA CYS A 97 -2.03 -4.28 -3.48
C CYS A 97 -2.04 -2.86 -2.93
N HIS A 98 -1.50 -2.65 -1.72
CA HIS A 98 -1.41 -1.31 -1.15
C HIS A 98 -0.52 -0.38 -1.96
N ARG A 99 0.60 -0.90 -2.49
CA ARG A 99 1.45 -0.15 -3.43
C ARG A 99 0.73 0.16 -4.75
N MET A 100 -0.07 -0.77 -5.28
CA MET A 100 -0.80 -0.56 -6.54
C MET A 100 -1.93 0.47 -6.40
N ILE A 101 -2.65 0.47 -5.28
CA ILE A 101 -3.67 1.49 -4.96
C ILE A 101 -3.08 2.90 -5.04
N HIS A 102 -1.90 3.10 -4.45
CA HIS A 102 -1.24 4.42 -4.36
C HIS A 102 -0.17 4.65 -5.44
N ARG A 103 -0.12 3.83 -6.50
CA ARG A 103 0.96 3.89 -7.49
C ARG A 103 0.97 5.21 -8.25
N LYS A 104 -0.20 5.77 -8.53
CA LYS A 104 -0.40 7.09 -9.13
C LYS A 104 -1.00 8.03 -8.09
N LYS A 105 -0.34 9.16 -7.82
CA LYS A 105 -0.80 10.11 -6.80
C LYS A 105 -2.10 10.83 -7.19
N ASP A 106 -2.29 11.06 -8.49
CA ASP A 106 -3.46 11.76 -9.04
C ASP A 106 -4.64 10.82 -9.33
N GLU A 107 -4.43 9.50 -9.17
CA GLU A 107 -5.40 8.46 -9.48
C GLU A 107 -5.25 7.33 -8.44
N ILE A 108 -5.73 7.59 -7.22
CA ILE A 108 -5.75 6.58 -6.15
C ILE A 108 -6.92 5.64 -6.42
N LEU A 109 -6.62 4.35 -6.59
CA LEU A 109 -7.65 3.34 -6.83
C LEU A 109 -8.37 2.96 -5.54
N THR A 110 -9.67 2.72 -5.64
CA THR A 110 -10.44 2.00 -4.63
C THR A 110 -10.06 0.51 -4.61
N VAL A 111 -10.45 -0.17 -3.54
CA VAL A 111 -10.27 -1.63 -3.41
C VAL A 111 -10.99 -2.36 -4.54
N GLU A 112 -12.20 -1.91 -4.88
CA GLU A 112 -13.05 -2.47 -5.92
C GLU A 112 -12.44 -2.29 -7.31
N GLU A 113 -11.91 -1.10 -7.61
CA GLU A 113 -11.20 -0.83 -8.86
C GLU A 113 -9.96 -1.69 -9.01
N LEU A 114 -9.12 -1.80 -7.97
CA LEU A 114 -7.94 -2.66 -8.04
C LEU A 114 -8.34 -4.15 -8.17
N ARG A 115 -9.38 -4.60 -7.46
CA ARG A 115 -9.88 -5.97 -7.60
C ARG A 115 -10.33 -6.25 -9.03
N ALA A 116 -10.98 -5.29 -9.69
CA ALA A 116 -11.40 -5.42 -11.08
C ALA A 116 -10.24 -5.49 -12.09
N ILE A 117 -9.06 -4.97 -11.74
CA ILE A 117 -7.83 -5.07 -12.56
C ILE A 117 -7.17 -6.44 -12.38
N ILE A 118 -7.12 -6.95 -11.15
CA ILE A 118 -6.34 -8.15 -10.81
C ILE A 118 -6.95 -9.45 -11.36
N GLN A 119 -8.25 -9.45 -11.72
CA GLN A 119 -9.02 -10.58 -12.26
C GLN A 119 -8.35 -11.95 -12.09
N SER A 120 -8.57 -12.55 -10.91
CA SER A 120 -8.28 -13.95 -10.61
C SER A 120 -9.15 -14.91 -11.40
#